data_AF-A0A941TXV8-F1
#
_entry.id   AF-A0A941TXV8-F1
#
_cell.length_a   1.000
_cell.length_b   1.000
_cell.length_c   1.000
_cell.angle_alpha   90.00
_cell.angle_beta   90.00
_cell.angle_gamma   90.00
#
_symmetry.space_group_name_H-M   'P 1'
#
loop_
_entity.id
_entity.type
_entity.pdbx_description
1 polymer ?
#
loop_
_entity_poly.entity_id
_entity_poly.type
_entity_poly.pdbx_seq_one_letter_code
_entity_poly.pdbx_strand_id
1 'polypeptide(L)'
;MTAQISDTFIFKGDEYSLIGMTSGDLASPEQFGMEPEMIHTACYRGFYATYELTEKALYLRKLSLREKNENYLPIGGIEPEQEEFQATYHGLSVLVPFTGKIRLAKDFIEELYIHMGYQKPTAFKTVLDMTLKGPSSFRVERNIDNDPPRSWSPVGMWAGRLPTCPHVHGTVFR
;
A
#
# COMPACT_ATOMS: atom_id res chain seq x y z
N MET A 1 -10.65 4.55 -15.88
CA MET A 1 -9.63 5.29 -15.11
C MET A 1 -9.00 4.28 -14.17
N THR A 2 -7.67 4.22 -14.12
CA THR A 2 -6.89 3.14 -13.51
C THR A 2 -6.20 3.66 -12.25
N ALA A 3 -6.14 2.85 -11.18
CA ALA A 3 -5.42 3.23 -9.97
C ALA A 3 -3.93 3.48 -10.29
N GLN A 4 -3.34 4.52 -9.70
CA GLN A 4 -1.93 4.81 -9.89
C GLN A 4 -1.07 3.74 -9.21
N ILE A 5 -0.01 3.29 -9.87
CA ILE A 5 0.99 2.39 -9.29
C ILE A 5 1.59 3.08 -8.06
N SER A 6 1.41 2.45 -6.90
CA SER A 6 1.97 2.90 -5.63
C SER A 6 3.41 2.43 -5.47
N ASP A 7 4.23 3.24 -4.81
CA ASP A 7 5.59 2.85 -4.42
C ASP A 7 5.57 1.67 -3.44
N THR A 8 6.54 0.77 -3.57
CA THR A 8 6.68 -0.44 -2.75
C THR A 8 7.72 -0.22 -1.64
N PHE A 9 7.45 -0.74 -0.46
CA PHE A 9 8.34 -0.68 0.69
C PHE A 9 8.59 -2.08 1.22
N ILE A 10 9.86 -2.44 1.38
CA ILE A 10 10.30 -3.70 1.99
C ILE A 10 10.65 -3.41 3.45
N PHE A 11 9.96 -4.05 4.39
CA PHE A 11 10.25 -3.94 5.82
C PHE A 11 10.31 -5.33 6.45
N LYS A 12 11.42 -5.66 7.11
CA LYS A 12 11.67 -6.99 7.72
C LYS A 12 11.48 -8.17 6.75
N GLY A 13 11.70 -7.95 5.45
CA GLY A 13 11.55 -8.96 4.40
C GLY A 13 10.15 -9.06 3.81
N ASP A 14 9.19 -8.29 4.33
CA ASP A 14 7.83 -8.22 3.80
C ASP A 14 7.64 -6.99 2.90
N GLU A 15 6.89 -7.15 1.81
CA GLU A 15 6.51 -6.07 0.92
C GLU A 15 5.22 -5.38 1.36
N TYR A 16 5.23 -4.06 1.32
CA TYR A 16 4.11 -3.20 1.66
C TYR A 16 3.91 -2.15 0.58
N SER A 17 2.66 -1.79 0.33
CA SER A 17 2.28 -0.67 -0.53
C SER A 17 2.20 0.62 0.27
N LEU A 18 2.69 1.72 -0.29
CA LEU A 18 2.51 3.05 0.29
C LEU A 18 1.06 3.51 0.09
N ILE A 19 0.32 3.67 1.19
CA ILE A 19 -1.10 4.11 1.16
C ILE A 19 -1.31 5.51 1.72
N GLY A 20 -0.29 6.12 2.31
CA GLY A 20 -0.38 7.49 2.78
C GLY A 20 0.94 8.02 3.33
N MET A 21 1.11 9.33 3.21
CA MET A 21 2.26 10.05 3.75
C MET A 21 1.77 11.41 4.25
N THR A 22 2.17 11.80 5.46
CA THR A 22 1.74 13.09 6.04
C THR A 22 2.70 14.23 5.68
N SER A 23 3.98 13.93 5.54
CA SER A 23 5.03 14.92 5.27
C SER A 23 6.32 14.22 4.83
N GLY A 24 7.15 14.92 4.06
CA GLY A 24 8.44 14.43 3.56
C GLY A 24 8.40 14.10 2.08
N ASP A 25 9.57 14.12 1.44
CA ASP A 25 9.72 13.81 0.03
C ASP A 25 10.40 12.45 -0.13
N LEU A 26 9.86 11.64 -1.03
CA LEU A 26 10.49 10.39 -1.46
C LEU A 26 11.48 10.68 -2.58
N ALA A 27 12.23 9.65 -2.98
CA ALA A 27 13.15 9.78 -4.09
C ALA A 27 12.39 10.17 -5.38
N SER A 28 12.85 11.24 -6.05
CA SER A 28 12.44 11.64 -7.39
C SER A 28 13.58 11.45 -8.39
N PRO A 29 13.31 11.10 -9.66
CA PRO A 29 14.31 11.08 -10.71
C PRO A 29 14.99 12.44 -10.92
N GLU A 30 14.26 13.53 -10.67
CA GLU A 30 14.75 14.91 -10.78
C GLU A 30 15.98 15.17 -9.88
N GLN A 31 16.05 14.53 -8.71
CA GLN A 31 17.20 14.64 -7.81
C GLN A 31 18.49 14.04 -8.43
N PHE A 32 18.33 13.15 -9.41
CA PHE A 32 19.41 12.50 -10.14
C PHE A 32 19.66 13.16 -11.50
N GLY A 33 18.97 14.28 -11.81
CA GLY A 33 19.11 14.99 -13.07
C GLY A 33 18.34 14.38 -14.24
N MET A 34 17.29 13.58 -13.96
CA MET A 34 16.44 12.96 -14.98
C MET A 34 15.02 13.53 -14.94
N GLU A 35 14.42 13.75 -16.11
CA GLU A 35 13.03 14.23 -16.24
C GLU A 35 12.09 13.05 -16.52
N PRO A 36 11.19 12.67 -15.59
CA PRO A 36 10.28 11.56 -15.83
C PRO A 36 9.15 11.95 -16.80
N GLU A 37 8.80 11.03 -17.70
CA GLU A 37 7.67 11.12 -18.61
C GLU A 37 6.66 10.00 -18.32
N MET A 38 5.37 10.30 -18.56
CA MET A 38 4.28 9.34 -18.39
C MET A 38 4.56 8.00 -19.09
N ILE A 39 4.51 6.89 -18.33
CA ILE A 39 4.67 5.54 -18.88
C ILE A 39 3.33 5.06 -19.46
N HIS A 40 2.26 5.12 -18.67
CA HIS A 40 0.92 4.65 -19.03
C HIS A 40 -0.14 5.25 -18.10
N THR A 41 -1.44 4.98 -18.35
CA THR A 41 -2.56 5.56 -17.58
C THR A 41 -2.60 5.17 -16.10
N ALA A 42 -1.86 4.14 -15.70
CA ALA A 42 -1.66 3.77 -14.28
C ALA A 42 -0.36 4.36 -13.69
N CYS A 43 0.46 5.05 -14.48
CA CYS A 43 1.70 5.68 -14.01
C CYS A 43 1.91 7.05 -14.69
N TYR A 44 1.02 8.00 -14.36
CA TYR A 44 1.13 9.39 -14.83
C TYR A 44 2.40 10.10 -14.34
N ARG A 45 2.90 9.73 -13.15
CA ARG A 45 4.14 10.28 -12.56
C ARG A 45 5.39 9.92 -13.37
N GLY A 46 5.33 8.89 -14.21
CA GLY A 46 6.45 8.48 -15.06
C GLY A 46 7.50 7.60 -14.38
N PHE A 47 7.31 7.29 -13.09
CA PHE A 47 8.19 6.42 -12.33
C PHE A 47 7.51 5.81 -11.11
N TYR A 48 8.07 4.71 -10.63
CA TYR A 48 7.74 4.05 -9.38
C TYR A 48 9.01 3.47 -8.75
N ALA A 49 9.04 3.43 -7.42
CA ALA A 49 10.23 3.05 -6.68
C ALA A 49 9.93 1.95 -5.65
N THR A 50 10.94 1.12 -5.42
CA THR A 50 10.97 0.18 -4.29
C THR A 50 12.00 0.65 -3.28
N TYR A 51 11.53 0.88 -2.07
CA TYR A 51 12.35 1.27 -0.93
C TYR A 51 12.51 0.09 0.03
N GLU A 52 13.66 0.01 0.70
CA GLU A 52 13.86 -0.86 1.84
C GLU A 52 13.96 0.00 3.11
N LEU A 53 13.05 -0.26 4.04
CA LEU A 53 13.06 0.34 5.35
C LEU A 53 13.80 -0.58 6.32
N THR A 54 14.92 -0.08 6.84
CA THR A 54 15.77 -0.80 7.81
C THR A 54 15.64 -0.20 9.21
N GLU A 55 16.33 -0.79 10.19
CA GLU A 55 16.40 -0.27 11.57
C GLU A 55 17.16 1.05 11.76
N LYS A 56 17.72 1.61 10.68
CA LYS A 56 18.46 2.86 10.74
C LYS A 56 17.94 3.89 9.76
N ALA A 57 17.64 3.49 8.52
CA ALA A 57 17.30 4.42 7.46
C ALA A 57 16.43 3.79 6.36
N LEU A 58 15.95 4.66 5.46
CA LEU A 58 15.26 4.32 4.22
C LEU A 58 16.26 4.29 3.06
N TYR A 59 16.30 3.17 2.34
CA TYR A 59 17.15 2.99 1.18
C TYR A 59 16.30 2.81 -0.08
N LEU A 60 16.65 3.51 -1.16
CA LEU A 60 16.11 3.22 -2.48
C LEU A 60 16.82 1.97 -3.04
N ARG A 61 16.05 0.93 -3.37
CA ARG A 61 16.56 -0.35 -3.88
C ARG A 61 16.31 -0.55 -5.36
N LYS A 62 15.13 -0.14 -5.82
CA LYS A 62 14.73 -0.22 -7.22
C LYS A 62 14.10 1.09 -7.63
N LEU A 63 14.43 1.56 -8.82
CA LEU A 63 13.78 2.70 -9.43
C LEU A 63 13.45 2.34 -10.88
N SER A 64 12.18 2.35 -11.24
CA SER A 64 11.75 2.22 -12.63
C SER A 64 11.20 3.55 -13.07
N LEU A 65 11.76 4.11 -14.15
CA LEU A 65 11.29 5.38 -14.71
C LEU A 65 11.36 5.37 -16.23
N ARG A 66 10.57 6.23 -16.85
CA ARG A 66 10.74 6.60 -18.25
C ARG A 66 11.29 8.02 -18.30
N GLU A 67 12.47 8.20 -18.86
CA GLU A 67 13.09 9.52 -19.01
C GLU A 67 12.63 10.13 -20.34
N LYS A 68 12.31 11.42 -20.33
CA LYS A 68 11.70 12.13 -21.46
C LYS A 68 12.56 12.16 -22.73
N ASN A 69 13.87 12.23 -22.58
CA ASN A 69 14.85 12.25 -23.68
C ASN A 69 15.56 10.90 -23.84
N GLU A 70 15.08 9.85 -23.16
CA GLU A 70 15.73 8.53 -23.08
C GLU A 70 17.19 8.61 -22.58
N ASN A 71 17.53 9.69 -21.86
CA ASN A 71 18.87 9.94 -21.37
C ASN A 71 19.00 9.48 -19.93
N TYR A 72 19.19 8.18 -19.76
CA TYR A 72 19.31 7.58 -18.43
C TYR A 72 20.71 7.77 -17.85
N LEU A 73 20.78 8.42 -16.68
CA LEU A 73 22.04 8.70 -15.97
C LEU A 73 22.32 7.63 -14.91
N PRO A 74 23.57 7.16 -14.77
CA PRO A 74 23.90 6.17 -13.75
C PRO A 74 23.69 6.73 -12.34
N ILE A 75 22.94 5.99 -11.52
CA ILE A 75 22.65 6.38 -10.13
C ILE A 75 23.62 5.64 -9.21
N GLY A 76 24.50 6.37 -8.53
CA GLY A 76 25.46 5.76 -7.61
C GLY A 76 26.42 4.76 -8.29
N GLY A 77 26.67 4.93 -9.60
CA GLY A 77 27.50 4.02 -10.40
C GLY A 77 26.77 2.78 -10.91
N ILE A 78 25.45 2.68 -10.70
CA ILE A 78 24.61 1.61 -11.26
C ILE A 78 23.97 2.10 -12.55
N GLU A 79 24.24 1.37 -13.63
CA GLU A 79 23.58 1.52 -14.93
C GLU A 79 22.17 0.91 -14.88
N PRO A 80 21.19 1.50 -15.57
CA PRO A 80 19.86 0.91 -15.65
C PRO A 80 19.79 -0.23 -16.67
N GLU A 81 18.89 -1.16 -16.42
CA GLU A 81 18.40 -2.09 -17.43
C GLU A 81 17.33 -1.40 -18.27
N GLN A 82 17.62 -1.18 -19.56
CA GLN A 82 16.70 -0.51 -20.48
C GLN A 82 15.72 -1.52 -21.07
N GLU A 83 14.43 -1.20 -20.98
CA GLU A 83 13.33 -1.90 -21.63
C GLU A 83 12.73 -1.02 -22.74
N GLU A 84 11.78 -1.54 -23.52
CA GLU A 84 11.22 -0.85 -24.68
C GLU A 84 10.55 0.51 -24.35
N PHE A 85 10.05 0.70 -23.12
CA PHE A 85 9.29 1.89 -22.72
C PHE A 85 9.70 2.51 -21.38
N GLN A 86 10.67 1.93 -20.69
CA GLN A 86 11.13 2.37 -19.37
C GLN A 86 12.53 1.83 -19.11
N ALA A 87 13.23 2.37 -18.11
CA ALA A 87 14.47 1.81 -17.61
C ALA A 87 14.38 1.54 -16.12
N THR A 88 14.98 0.43 -15.70
CA THR A 88 14.92 -0.06 -14.33
C THR A 88 16.31 -0.15 -13.73
N TYR A 89 16.52 0.56 -12.62
CA TYR A 89 17.71 0.46 -11.81
C TYR A 89 17.51 -0.61 -10.74
N HIS A 90 18.40 -1.61 -10.72
CA HIS A 90 18.40 -2.69 -9.75
C HIS A 90 19.55 -2.56 -8.76
N GLY A 91 19.33 -2.99 -7.51
CA GLY A 91 20.41 -3.05 -6.52
C GLY A 91 20.90 -1.69 -6.05
N LEU A 92 20.06 -0.65 -6.12
CA LEU A 92 20.40 0.65 -5.57
C LEU A 92 20.60 0.54 -4.05
N SER A 93 21.48 1.37 -3.51
CA SER A 93 21.70 1.53 -2.08
C SER A 93 21.78 3.01 -1.72
N VAL A 94 20.89 3.81 -2.31
CA VAL A 94 20.86 5.26 -2.13
C VAL A 94 20.09 5.56 -0.85
N LEU A 95 20.74 6.27 0.07
CA LEU A 95 20.12 6.75 1.30
C LEU A 95 19.08 7.84 0.97
N VAL A 96 17.83 7.63 1.35
CA VAL A 96 16.77 8.63 1.22
C VAL A 96 16.60 9.32 2.57
N PRO A 97 16.94 10.62 2.71
CA PRO A 97 16.83 11.35 3.97
C PRO A 97 15.37 11.70 4.29
N PHE A 98 14.55 10.67 4.47
CA PHE A 98 13.13 10.83 4.73
C PHE A 98 12.86 11.19 6.19
N THR A 99 12.09 12.26 6.43
CA THR A 99 11.62 12.65 7.75
C THR A 99 10.12 12.92 7.68
N GLY A 100 9.32 12.20 8.46
CA GLY A 100 7.87 12.32 8.41
C GLY A 100 7.14 11.06 8.82
N LYS A 101 5.85 10.99 8.48
CA LYS A 101 5.00 9.83 8.76
C LYS A 101 4.64 9.14 7.46
N ILE A 102 4.89 7.84 7.41
CA ILE A 102 4.48 6.95 6.33
C ILE A 102 3.47 5.93 6.86
N ARG A 103 2.48 5.65 6.03
CA ARG A 103 1.51 4.60 6.25
C ARG A 103 1.68 3.55 5.17
N LEU A 104 2.12 2.38 5.60
CA LEU A 104 2.34 1.22 4.75
C LEU A 104 1.21 0.22 4.96
N ALA A 105 0.84 -0.51 3.92
CA ALA A 105 -0.17 -1.55 4.04
C ALA A 105 0.15 -2.79 3.22
N LYS A 106 -0.28 -3.95 3.70
CA LYS A 106 -0.07 -5.26 3.10
C LYS A 106 -1.39 -6.05 3.11
N ASP A 107 -1.45 -7.11 2.30
CA ASP A 107 -2.58 -8.03 2.20
C ASP A 107 -3.83 -7.30 1.73
N PHE A 108 -3.72 -6.76 0.51
CA PHE A 108 -4.81 -6.09 -0.16
C PHE A 108 -6.01 -7.03 -0.35
N ILE A 109 -7.18 -6.58 0.09
CA ILE A 109 -8.46 -7.26 -0.08
C ILE A 109 -9.03 -6.77 -1.41
N GLU A 110 -8.92 -7.60 -2.45
CA GLU A 110 -9.40 -7.27 -3.81
C GLU A 110 -10.88 -6.85 -3.84
N GLU A 111 -11.70 -7.37 -2.92
CA GLU A 111 -13.13 -7.04 -2.77
C GLU A 111 -13.38 -5.57 -2.40
N LEU A 112 -12.38 -4.88 -1.85
CA LEU A 112 -12.43 -3.48 -1.45
C LEU A 112 -11.70 -2.57 -2.44
N TYR A 113 -11.34 -3.11 -3.61
CA TYR A 113 -10.69 -2.37 -4.68
C TYR A 113 -11.57 -1.25 -5.20
N ILE A 114 -11.05 -0.02 -5.09
CA ILE A 114 -11.62 1.13 -5.77
C ILE A 114 -10.84 1.39 -7.05
N HIS A 115 -11.56 1.49 -8.18
CA HIS A 115 -10.97 1.79 -9.49
C HIS A 115 -10.36 3.21 -9.57
N MET A 116 -10.66 4.07 -8.58
CA MET A 116 -10.45 5.52 -8.63
C MET A 116 -9.72 6.02 -7.39
N GLY A 117 -8.55 6.63 -7.57
CA GLY A 117 -7.78 7.26 -6.49
C GLY A 117 -6.89 6.29 -5.70
N TYR A 118 -6.50 6.69 -4.49
CA TYR A 118 -5.72 5.85 -3.58
C TYR A 118 -6.61 4.85 -2.87
N GLN A 119 -6.18 3.58 -2.79
CA GLN A 119 -6.91 2.54 -2.06
C GLN A 119 -7.08 2.93 -0.59
N LYS A 120 -8.28 2.73 -0.04
CA LYS A 120 -8.57 3.07 1.37
C LYS A 120 -7.80 2.13 2.30
N PRO A 121 -7.36 2.59 3.50
CA PRO A 121 -6.69 1.73 4.48
C PRO A 121 -7.50 0.49 4.90
N THR A 122 -8.84 0.56 4.82
CA THR A 122 -9.75 -0.55 5.09
C THR A 122 -9.67 -1.68 4.05
N ALA A 123 -9.11 -1.39 2.87
CA ALA A 123 -8.90 -2.38 1.81
C ALA A 123 -7.65 -3.25 2.05
N PHE A 124 -6.95 -3.08 3.18
CA PHE A 124 -5.77 -3.86 3.52
C PHE A 124 -5.94 -4.47 4.90
N LYS A 125 -5.53 -5.73 5.06
CA LYS A 125 -5.62 -6.42 6.37
C LYS A 125 -4.61 -5.89 7.37
N THR A 126 -3.44 -5.47 6.91
CA THR A 126 -2.38 -4.98 7.78
C THR A 126 -1.99 -3.58 7.38
N VAL A 127 -2.08 -2.64 8.33
CA VAL A 127 -1.68 -1.24 8.14
C VAL A 127 -0.66 -0.86 9.22
N LEU A 128 0.53 -0.45 8.79
CA LEU A 128 1.61 -0.01 9.65
C LEU A 128 1.76 1.51 9.56
N ASP A 129 1.63 2.17 10.72
CA ASP A 129 1.93 3.59 10.88
C ASP A 129 3.34 3.77 11.45
N MET A 130 4.21 4.42 10.67
CA MET A 130 5.61 4.63 11.01
C MET A 130 5.98 6.10 10.97
N THR A 131 6.68 6.55 12.01
CA THR A 131 7.16 7.93 12.14
C THR A 131 8.68 7.94 12.11
N LEU A 132 9.26 8.55 11.08
CA LEU A 132 10.69 8.80 10.92
C LEU A 132 11.01 10.20 11.44
N LYS A 133 11.89 10.29 12.45
CA LYS A 133 12.27 11.54 13.14
C LYS A 133 13.60 12.14 12.63
N GLY A 134 14.21 11.52 11.63
CA GLY A 134 15.45 11.96 11.01
C GLY A 134 16.06 10.85 10.16
N PRO A 135 17.20 11.11 9.51
CA PRO A 135 17.85 10.17 8.59
C PRO A 135 18.32 8.87 9.25
N SER A 136 18.39 8.83 10.59
CA SER A 136 18.99 7.71 11.36
C SER A 136 18.12 7.22 12.53
N SER A 137 16.90 7.75 12.73
CA SER A 137 16.05 7.38 13.87
C SER A 137 14.58 7.32 13.49
N PHE A 138 13.93 6.18 13.75
CA PHE A 138 12.50 6.03 13.56
C PHE A 138 11.84 5.38 14.78
N ARG A 139 10.52 5.53 14.83
CA ARG A 139 9.63 4.89 15.79
C ARG A 139 8.44 4.31 15.05
N VAL A 140 8.21 3.00 15.20
CA VAL A 140 6.97 2.35 14.76
C VAL A 140 5.93 2.63 15.82
N GLU A 141 4.81 3.28 15.44
CA GLU A 141 3.83 3.75 16.42
C GLU A 141 2.66 2.78 16.55
N ARG A 142 2.15 2.17 15.46
CA ARG A 142 1.03 1.22 15.52
C ARG A 142 1.03 0.21 14.37
N ASN A 143 0.72 -1.05 14.69
CA ASN A 143 0.12 -1.98 13.74
C ASN A 143 -1.40 -1.91 13.94
N ILE A 144 -2.12 -1.50 12.92
CA ILE A 144 -3.58 -1.61 12.87
C ILE A 144 -3.84 -2.83 12.00
N ASP A 145 -4.07 -3.97 12.64
CA ASP A 145 -4.67 -5.11 11.97
C ASP A 145 -6.13 -4.72 11.69
N ASN A 146 -6.40 -4.36 10.44
CA ASN A 146 -7.75 -4.27 9.92
C ASN A 146 -8.21 -5.71 9.71
N ASP A 147 -8.59 -6.38 10.81
CA ASP A 147 -9.40 -7.58 10.68
C ASP A 147 -10.67 -7.13 9.92
N PRO A 148 -10.92 -7.62 8.68
CA PRO A 148 -12.14 -7.27 7.98
C PRO A 148 -13.30 -7.57 8.93
N PRO A 149 -14.32 -6.70 9.02
CA PRO A 149 -15.43 -6.93 9.94
C PRO A 149 -15.92 -8.35 9.72
N ARG A 150 -15.76 -9.20 10.75
CA ARG A 150 -16.14 -10.62 10.70
C ARG A 150 -17.42 -10.70 9.91
N SER A 151 -17.32 -11.29 8.72
CA SER A 151 -18.44 -11.52 7.81
C SER A 151 -19.65 -11.87 8.67
N TRP A 152 -20.74 -11.13 8.49
CA TRP A 152 -22.04 -11.49 9.02
C TRP A 152 -22.18 -13.01 8.94
N SER A 153 -22.15 -13.67 10.10
CA SER A 153 -22.53 -15.07 10.15
C SER A 153 -23.95 -15.10 9.57
N PRO A 154 -24.22 -15.88 8.50
CA PRO A 154 -25.60 -16.07 8.10
C PRO A 154 -26.28 -16.64 9.34
N VAL A 155 -27.29 -15.90 9.78
CA VAL A 155 -28.25 -16.23 10.83
C VAL A 155 -28.34 -17.74 10.93
N GLY A 156 -27.96 -18.27 12.09
CA GLY A 156 -28.03 -19.69 12.37
C GLY A 156 -29.39 -20.21 11.91
N MET A 157 -29.36 -21.14 10.95
CA MET A 157 -30.47 -22.04 10.69
C MET A 157 -30.78 -22.74 12.02
N TRP A 158 -31.76 -22.21 12.74
CA TRP A 158 -32.44 -22.92 13.81
C TRP A 158 -33.26 -24.03 13.16
N ALA A 159 -32.61 -25.17 12.90
CA ALA A 159 -33.29 -26.45 12.85
C ALA A 159 -33.61 -26.84 14.30
N GLY A 160 -34.85 -26.61 14.75
CA GLY A 160 -35.22 -27.01 16.10
C GLY A 160 -36.65 -26.69 16.52
N ARG A 161 -37.55 -27.63 16.22
CA ARG A 161 -38.84 -27.89 16.90
C ARG A 161 -39.93 -26.80 16.82
N LEU A 162 -40.92 -27.07 15.97
CA LEU A 162 -42.30 -26.64 16.19
C LEU A 162 -42.80 -27.18 17.55
N PRO A 163 -43.28 -26.34 18.48
CA PRO A 163 -44.17 -26.78 19.52
C PRO A 163 -45.60 -26.83 18.97
N THR A 164 -46.18 -28.02 19.04
CA THR A 164 -47.59 -28.31 18.85
C THR A 164 -48.47 -27.39 19.70
N CYS A 165 -49.47 -26.74 19.09
CA CYS A 165 -50.54 -26.03 19.78
C CYS A 165 -51.36 -27.00 20.66
N PRO A 166 -51.59 -26.71 21.95
CA PRO A 166 -52.70 -27.28 22.68
C PRO A 166 -53.91 -26.35 22.62
N HIS A 167 -55.06 -26.95 22.26
CA HIS A 167 -56.42 -26.46 22.50
C HIS A 167 -56.60 -25.88 23.92
N VAL A 168 -57.25 -24.72 24.04
CA VAL A 168 -58.09 -24.41 25.21
C VAL A 168 -59.42 -23.82 24.73
N HIS A 169 -60.47 -24.56 25.07
CA HIS A 169 -61.90 -24.27 24.90
C HIS A 169 -62.40 -23.31 25.99
N GLY A 170 -63.39 -22.48 25.63
CA GLY A 170 -64.45 -21.95 26.52
C GLY A 170 -64.01 -20.86 27.52
N THR A 171 -64.83 -19.88 27.93
CA THR A 171 -66.30 -19.82 27.97
C THR A 171 -66.73 -18.37 28.18
N VAL A 172 -67.80 -17.96 27.51
CA VAL A 172 -68.59 -16.74 27.71
C VAL A 172 -69.51 -16.91 28.92
N PHE A 173 -69.63 -15.90 29.78
CA PHE A 173 -70.80 -15.49 30.62
C PHE A 173 -70.23 -14.45 31.62
N ARG A 174 -70.80 -13.27 31.85
CA ARG A 174 -72.19 -12.84 31.92
C ARG A 174 -72.28 -11.32 31.76
#